data_AF-A0A2M7JB12-F1
#
_entry.id   AF-A0A2M7JB12-F1
#
_cell.length_a   1.000
_cell.length_b   1.000
_cell.length_c   1.000
_cell.angle_alpha   90.00
_cell.angle_beta   90.00
_cell.angle_gamma   90.00
#
_symmetry.space_group_name_H-M   'P 1'
#
loop_
_entity.id
_entity.type
_entity.pdbx_description
1 polymer ?
#
loop_
_entity_poly.entity_id
_entity_poly.type
_entity_poly.pdbx_seq_one_letter_code
_entity_poly.pdbx_strand_id
1 'polypeptide(L)' 'YCLIKADWQQPYATVKVYDAAGRMVKTWDVSDTGSGVSWDGRDRSGAIVANGIYFVHIECGSIKKAHPVMIKK' A
#
# COMPACT_ATOMS: atom_id res chain seq x y z
N TYR A 1 10.56 8.56 11.03
CA TYR A 1 10.64 7.09 10.96
C TYR A 1 9.53 6.53 11.84
N CYS A 2 8.46 5.98 11.25
CA CYS A 2 7.35 5.38 12.00
C CYS A 2 7.33 3.89 11.69
N LEU A 3 7.63 3.06 12.70
CA LEU A 3 7.59 1.62 12.57
C LEU A 3 6.21 1.13 13.03
N ILE A 4 5.37 0.72 12.08
CA ILE A 4 4.15 0.00 12.40
C ILE A 4 4.54 -1.45 12.68
N LYS A 5 4.84 -1.75 13.95
CA LYS A 5 4.84 -3.14 14.41
C LYS A 5 3.39 -3.58 14.55
N ALA A 6 3.02 -4.60 13.80
CA ALA A 6 1.87 -5.40 14.15
C ALA A 6 2.34 -6.85 14.25
N ASP A 7 1.81 -7.52 15.24
CA ASP A 7 2.06 -8.91 15.55
C ASP A 7 1.35 -9.76 14.49
N TRP A 8 1.97 -9.85 13.30
CA TRP A 8 1.38 -10.49 12.13
C TRP A 8 1.64 -12.00 12.19
N GLN A 9 0.69 -12.77 12.70
CA GLN A 9 0.74 -14.25 12.69
C GLN A 9 0.44 -14.86 11.31
N GLN A 10 0.32 -14.06 10.24
CA GLN A 10 -0.08 -14.54 8.91
C GLN A 10 1.05 -14.38 7.90
N PRO A 11 1.32 -15.41 7.06
CA PRO A 11 2.45 -15.39 6.14
C PRO A 11 2.22 -14.48 4.93
N TYR A 12 0.97 -14.09 4.63
CA TYR A 12 0.64 -13.29 3.45
C TYR A 12 -0.10 -11.99 3.78
N ALA A 13 0.21 -10.94 3.02
CA ALA A 13 -0.47 -9.66 3.02
C ALA A 13 -0.63 -9.15 1.59
N THR A 14 -1.80 -8.63 1.26
CA THR A 14 -2.05 -7.95 -0.02
C THR A 14 -2.08 -6.44 0.22
N VAL A 15 -1.27 -5.69 -0.51
CA VAL A 15 -1.24 -4.23 -0.46
C VAL A 15 -1.87 -3.69 -1.73
N LYS A 16 -2.92 -2.88 -1.62
CA LYS A 16 -3.64 -2.25 -2.72
C LYS A 16 -3.57 -0.74 -2.57
N VAL A 17 -3.33 -0.03 -3.66
CA VAL A 17 -3.31 1.43 -3.70
C VAL A 17 -4.47 1.91 -4.54
N TYR A 18 -5.23 2.83 -3.97
CA TYR A 18 -6.33 3.51 -4.62
C TYR A 18 -6.02 5.01 -4.73
N ASP A 19 -6.49 5.63 -5.80
CA ASP A 19 -6.51 7.10 -5.87
C ASP A 19 -7.72 7.68 -5.13
N ALA A 20 -7.78 9.01 -5.02
CA ALA A 20 -8.91 9.71 -4.42
C ALA A 20 -10.25 9.49 -5.16
N ALA A 21 -10.22 9.04 -6.41
CA ALA A 21 -11.40 8.66 -7.19
C ALA A 21 -11.78 7.17 -7.02
N GLY A 22 -11.07 6.41 -6.17
CA GLY A 22 -11.30 4.98 -5.93
C GLY A 22 -10.74 4.05 -7.01
N ARG A 23 -9.93 4.56 -7.95
CA ARG A 23 -9.31 3.73 -8.99
C ARG A 23 -8.10 2.99 -8.40
N MET A 24 -8.03 1.68 -8.65
CA MET A 24 -6.88 0.87 -8.24
C MET A 24 -5.65 1.21 -9.08
N VAL A 25 -4.68 1.84 -8.44
CA VAL A 25 -3.41 2.27 -9.05
C VAL A 25 -2.41 1.13 -9.09
N LYS A 26 -2.34 0.35 -8.00
CA LYS A 26 -1.36 -0.74 -7.85
C LYS A 26 -1.81 -1.77 -6.84
N THR A 27 -1.30 -2.99 -6.98
CA THR A 27 -1.49 -4.08 -6.02
C THR A 27 -0.19 -4.87 -5.90
N TRP A 28 0.09 -5.36 -4.71
CA TRP A 28 1.20 -6.27 -4.41
C TRP A 28 0.69 -7.40 -3.52
N ASP A 29 1.07 -8.62 -3.87
CA ASP A 29 0.86 -9.79 -3.03
C ASP A 29 2.18 -10.12 -2.35
N VAL A 30 2.21 -9.89 -1.04
CA VAL A 30 3.38 -10.07 -0.18
C VAL A 30 3.21 -11.41 0.51
N SER A 31 4.00 -12.40 0.15
CA SER A 31 4.00 -13.73 0.79
C SER A 31 5.01 -13.85 1.95
N ASP A 32 5.70 -12.76 2.27
CA ASP A 32 6.60 -12.66 3.42
C ASP A 32 6.41 -11.30 4.10
N THR A 33 5.63 -11.30 5.19
CA THR A 33 5.33 -10.09 5.95
C THR A 33 6.53 -9.48 6.68
N GLY A 34 7.70 -10.15 6.67
CA GLY A 34 8.96 -9.59 7.18
C GLY A 34 9.54 -8.51 6.26
N SER A 35 9.21 -8.56 4.98
CA SER A 35 9.73 -7.68 3.93
C SER A 35 8.68 -6.61 3.60
N GLY A 36 8.65 -5.51 4.35
CA GLY A 36 7.68 -4.43 4.12
C GLY A 36 7.66 -3.93 2.66
N VAL A 37 6.49 -3.49 2.18
CA VAL A 37 6.34 -2.94 0.83
C VAL A 37 6.67 -1.46 0.83
N SER A 38 7.58 -1.05 -0.05
CA SER A 38 7.86 0.36 -0.36
C SER A 38 7.21 0.73 -1.69
N TRP A 39 6.57 1.90 -1.75
CA TRP A 39 5.96 2.41 -2.96
C TRP A 39 6.47 3.81 -3.28
N ASP A 40 7.16 3.96 -4.41
CA ASP A 40 7.75 5.23 -4.87
C ASP A 40 6.74 6.19 -5.56
N GLY A 41 5.42 5.98 -5.39
CA GLY A 41 4.42 6.82 -6.06
C GLY A 41 4.30 6.56 -7.57
N ARG A 42 4.63 5.35 -8.03
CA ARG A 42 4.47 4.94 -9.43
C ARG A 42 3.35 3.95 -9.62
N ASP A 43 2.55 4.12 -10.67
CA ASP A 43 1.49 3.19 -11.03
C ASP A 43 2.04 1.86 -11.59
N ARG A 44 1.14 0.98 -12.05
CA ARG A 44 1.49 -0.31 -12.67
C ARG A 44 2.28 -0.16 -13.98
N SER A 45 2.08 0.92 -14.72
CA SER A 45 2.81 1.25 -15.96
C SER A 45 4.18 1.88 -15.69
N GLY A 46 4.53 2.13 -14.43
CA GLY A 46 5.75 2.85 -14.06
C GLY A 46 5.63 4.37 -14.22
N ALA A 47 4.44 4.87 -14.56
CA ALA A 47 4.19 6.30 -14.64
C ALA A 47 4.04 6.89 -13.24
N ILE A 48 4.54 8.10 -13.06
CA ILE A 48 4.43 8.83 -11.80
C ILE A 48 2.98 9.26 -11.64
N VAL A 49 2.38 8.91 -10.52
CA VAL A 49 1.00 9.31 -10.24
C VAL A 49 0.93 10.81 -9.96
N ALA A 50 -0.18 11.44 -10.32
CA ALA A 50 -0.36 12.88 -10.13
C ALA A 50 -0.30 13.25 -8.63
N ASN A 51 0.06 14.49 -8.32
CA ASN A 51 0.00 15.00 -6.96
C ASN A 51 -1.42 14.85 -6.39
N GLY A 52 -1.54 14.26 -5.22
CA GLY A 52 -2.85 13.96 -4.65
C GLY A 52 -2.80 13.06 -3.43
N ILE A 53 -4.00 12.80 -2.91
CA ILE A 53 -4.21 11.83 -1.83
C ILE A 53 -4.45 10.47 -2.46
N TYR A 54 -3.71 9.49 -1.98
CA TYR A 54 -3.85 8.09 -2.34
C TYR A 54 -4.15 7.27 -1.08
N PHE A 55 -4.96 6.24 -1.21
CA PHE A 55 -5.31 5.35 -0.12
C PHE A 55 -4.59 4.03 -0.29
N VAL A 56 -3.71 3.71 0.66
CA VAL A 56 -3.02 2.42 0.69
C VAL A 56 -3.77 1.50 1.64
N HIS A 57 -4.38 0.46 1.08
CA HIS A 57 -5.06 -0.60 1.80
C HIS A 57 -4.12 -1.79 1.94
N ILE A 58 -3.90 -2.22 3.17
CA ILE A 58 -3.09 -3.38 3.52
C ILE A 58 -4.04 -4.40 4.12
N GLU A 59 -4.23 -5.52 3.44
CA GLU A 59 -5.06 -6.63 3.87
C GLU A 59 -4.14 -7.80 4.24
N CYS A 60 -4.00 -8.08 5.53
CA CYS A 60 -3.24 -9.21 6.06
C CYS A 60 -4.22 -10.16 6.73
N GLY A 61 -4.74 -11.11 5.95
CA GLY A 61 -5.83 -12.01 6.33
C GLY A 61 -7.05 -11.27 6.90
N SER A 62 -7.22 -11.32 8.23
CA SER A 62 -8.34 -10.70 8.94
C SER A 62 -8.14 -9.20 9.24
N ILE A 63 -6.91 -8.70 9.11
CA ILE A 63 -6.58 -7.33 9.46
C ILE A 63 -6.55 -6.49 8.18
N LYS A 64 -7.35 -5.43 8.18
CA LYS A 64 -7.37 -4.44 7.10
C LYS A 64 -6.93 -3.10 7.68
N LYS A 65 -5.86 -2.53 7.13
CA LYS A 65 -5.41 -1.17 7.47
C LYS A 65 -5.42 -0.32 6.21
N ALA A 66 -6.10 0.81 6.27
CA ALA A 66 -6.05 1.82 5.23
C ALA A 66 -5.31 3.04 5.77
N HIS A 67 -4.31 3.53 5.02
CA HIS A 67 -3.63 4.78 5.33
C HIS A 67 -3.69 5.74 4.14
N PRO A 68 -4.14 6.99 4.35
CA PRO A 68 -3.99 8.03 3.35
C PRO A 68 -2.53 8.43 3.25
N VAL A 69 -2.01 8.46 2.02
CA VAL A 69 -0.67 8.89 1.68
C VAL A 69 -0.79 10.08 0.75
N MET A 70 -0.08 11.15 1.08
CA MET A 70 -0.01 12.33 0.21
C MET A 70 1.23 12.22 -0.65
N ILE A 71 1.04 12.23 -1.98
CA ILE A 71 2.14 12.33 -2.92
C ILE A 71 2.27 13.79 -3.33
N LYS A 72 3.42 14.37 -3.01
CA LYS A 72 3.87 15.67 -3.48
C LYS A 72 5.12 15.47 -4.33
N LYS A 73 5.06 15.97 -5.55
CA LYS A 73 6.21 16.15 -6.45
C LYS A 73 7.21 17.14 -5.86
#